data_AF-A0A257CSG9-F1
#
_entry.id   AF-A0A257CSG9-F1
#
_cell.length_a   1.000
_cell.length_b   1.000
_cell.length_c   1.000
_cell.angle_alpha   90.00
_cell.angle_beta   90.00
_cell.angle_gamma   90.00
#
_symmetry.space_group_name_H-M   'P 1'
#
loop_
_entity.id
_entity.type
_entity.pdbx_description
1 polymer ?
#
loop_
_entity_poly.entity_id
_entity_poly.type
_entity_poly.pdbx_seq_one_letter_code
_entity_poly.pdbx_strand_id
1 'polypeptide(L)'
;MAVALHALSKLLTAFQRLMTALDPTAKSIADLDNLLQLLCKGVKTSTPWERALHELLTQADRQVLIVRLSVSMDASSTELIDSARVLFESLRAADLHLSKGRCDESTRAAVKLAKGLAQNILKRLQSTES
;
A
#
# COMPACT_ATOMS: atom_id res chain seq x y z
N MET A 1 41.50 5.21 0.35
CA MET A 1 40.51 6.21 0.82
C MET A 1 39.10 5.99 0.24
N ALA A 2 38.94 5.72 -1.07
CA ALA A 2 37.61 5.54 -1.70
C ALA A 2 36.75 4.37 -1.17
N VAL A 3 37.38 3.26 -0.76
CA VAL A 3 36.67 2.07 -0.25
C VAL A 3 35.96 2.37 1.08
N ALA A 4 36.56 3.19 1.96
CA ALA A 4 35.98 3.56 3.23
C ALA A 4 34.75 4.48 3.07
N LEU A 5 34.78 5.38 2.08
CA LEU A 5 33.65 6.27 1.76
C LEU A 5 32.45 5.49 1.22
N HIS A 6 32.70 4.49 0.37
CA HIS A 6 31.64 3.63 -0.18
C HIS A 6 31.03 2.71 0.89
N ALA A 7 31.84 2.19 1.82
CA ALA A 7 31.37 1.42 2.96
C ALA A 7 30.52 2.28 3.91
N LEU A 8 30.91 3.53 4.17
CA LEU A 8 30.15 4.50 4.95
C LEU A 8 28.82 4.85 4.29
N SER A 9 28.79 5.08 2.98
CA SER A 9 27.55 5.29 2.23
C SER A 9 26.61 4.08 2.34
N LYS A 10 27.12 2.85 2.17
CA LYS A 10 26.33 1.62 2.34
C LYS A 10 25.81 1.44 3.76
N LEU A 11 26.60 1.77 4.77
CA LEU A 11 26.21 1.76 6.17
C LEU A 11 25.13 2.80 6.46
N LEU A 12 25.27 4.01 5.91
CA LEU A 12 24.27 5.06 6.04
C LEU A 12 22.95 4.64 5.37
N THR A 13 23.00 4.05 4.18
CA THR A 13 21.80 3.53 3.49
C THR A 13 21.19 2.34 4.24
N ALA A 14 21.99 1.42 4.78
CA ALA A 14 21.50 0.31 5.59
C ALA A 14 20.87 0.80 6.90
N PHE A 15 21.43 1.84 7.51
CA PHE A 15 20.90 2.50 8.69
C PHE A 15 19.60 3.26 8.36
N GLN A 16 19.56 3.99 7.25
CA GLN A 16 18.34 4.64 6.72
C GLN A 16 17.24 3.60 6.46
N ARG A 17 17.59 2.43 5.91
CA ARG A 17 16.68 1.28 5.70
C ARG A 17 16.16 0.66 7.00
N LEU A 18 17.00 0.59 8.02
CA LEU A 18 16.62 0.13 9.36
C LEU A 18 15.72 1.16 10.07
N MET A 19 15.96 2.46 9.85
CA MET A 19 15.08 3.52 10.36
C MET A 19 13.75 3.58 9.62
N THR A 20 13.70 3.32 8.31
CA THR A 20 12.44 3.19 7.57
C THR A 20 11.66 1.94 7.96
N ALA A 21 12.30 0.85 8.41
CA ALA A 21 11.59 -0.30 8.98
C ALA A 21 10.88 0.00 10.32
N LEU A 22 11.30 1.06 11.02
CA LEU A 22 10.64 1.61 12.22
C LEU A 22 9.65 2.74 11.89
N ASP A 23 9.50 3.10 10.61
CA ASP A 23 8.59 4.15 10.16
C ASP A 23 7.13 3.64 10.24
N PRO A 24 6.24 4.35 10.96
CA PRO A 24 4.81 4.01 10.99
C PRO A 24 4.18 3.92 9.57
N THR A 25 4.76 4.59 8.57
CA THR A 25 4.37 4.50 7.16
C THR A 25 4.73 3.13 6.57
N ALA A 26 5.95 2.64 6.79
CA ALA A 26 6.39 1.33 6.30
C ALA A 26 5.58 0.19 6.93
N LYS A 27 5.29 0.30 8.24
CA LYS A 27 4.38 -0.63 8.92
C LYS A 27 2.99 -0.63 8.29
N SER A 28 2.43 0.56 8.04
CA SER A 28 1.10 0.68 7.42
C SER A 28 1.06 0.07 6.01
N ILE A 29 2.13 0.22 5.22
CA ILE A 29 2.27 -0.40 3.90
C ILE A 29 2.30 -1.93 4.02
N ALA A 30 3.07 -2.48 4.97
CA ALA A 30 3.15 -3.92 5.19
C ALA A 30 1.83 -4.52 5.69
N ASP A 31 1.16 -3.85 6.62
CA ASP A 31 -0.16 -4.27 7.13
C ASP A 31 -1.21 -4.26 5.99
N LEU A 32 -1.15 -3.26 5.10
CA LEU A 32 -2.02 -3.19 3.93
C LEU A 32 -1.73 -4.29 2.89
N ASP A 33 -0.46 -4.56 2.59
CA ASP A 33 -0.04 -5.66 1.70
C ASP A 33 -0.59 -7.00 2.19
N ASN A 34 -0.36 -7.31 3.48
CA ASN A 34 -0.86 -8.54 4.08
C ASN A 34 -2.39 -8.65 3.99
N LEU A 35 -3.11 -7.57 4.28
CA LEU A 35 -4.57 -7.55 4.22
C LEU A 35 -5.08 -7.74 2.78
N LEU A 36 -4.45 -7.09 1.80
CA LEU A 36 -4.80 -7.24 0.39
C LEU A 36 -4.55 -8.65 -0.12
N GLN A 37 -3.42 -9.26 0.24
CA GLN A 37 -3.15 -10.66 -0.13
C GLN A 37 -4.18 -11.61 0.46
N LEU A 38 -4.61 -11.40 1.71
CA LEU A 38 -5.67 -12.18 2.34
C LEU A 38 -7.01 -11.97 1.63
N LEU A 39 -7.36 -10.74 1.29
CA LEU A 39 -8.58 -10.40 0.56
C LEU A 39 -8.60 -11.04 -0.84
N CYS A 40 -7.52 -10.92 -1.61
CA CYS A 40 -7.40 -11.53 -2.94
C CYS A 40 -7.56 -13.05 -2.88
N LYS A 41 -6.99 -13.70 -1.86
CA LYS A 41 -7.14 -15.16 -1.66
C LYS A 41 -8.54 -15.56 -1.17
N GLY A 42 -9.20 -14.70 -0.41
CA GLY A 42 -10.50 -14.99 0.21
C GLY A 42 -11.70 -14.72 -0.71
N VAL A 43 -11.59 -13.75 -1.62
CA VAL A 43 -12.67 -13.42 -2.56
C VAL A 43 -12.74 -14.49 -3.65
N LYS A 44 -13.87 -15.20 -3.69
CA LYS A 44 -14.19 -16.14 -4.78
C LYS A 44 -14.36 -15.38 -6.09
N THR A 45 -14.38 -16.10 -7.21
CA THR A 45 -14.56 -15.54 -8.56
C THR A 45 -15.73 -16.17 -9.31
N SER A 46 -16.72 -16.71 -8.57
CA SER A 46 -17.83 -17.48 -9.14
C SER A 46 -18.89 -16.59 -9.77
N THR A 47 -19.12 -15.40 -9.23
CA THR A 47 -20.14 -14.47 -9.72
C THR A 47 -19.51 -13.23 -10.38
N PRO A 48 -20.25 -12.49 -11.24
CA PRO A 48 -19.72 -11.29 -11.89
C PRO A 48 -19.24 -10.21 -10.90
N TRP A 49 -19.96 -9.98 -9.81
CA TRP A 49 -19.57 -8.96 -8.82
C TRP A 49 -18.31 -9.35 -8.05
N GLU A 50 -18.15 -10.64 -7.76
CA GLU A 50 -16.97 -11.24 -7.13
C GLU A 50 -15.73 -11.09 -8.01
N ARG A 51 -15.85 -11.37 -9.31
CA ARG A 51 -14.77 -11.16 -10.29
C ARG A 51 -14.35 -9.71 -10.37
N ALA A 52 -15.31 -8.79 -10.43
CA ALA A 52 -15.02 -7.35 -10.44
C ALA A 52 -14.33 -6.89 -9.16
N LEU A 53 -14.76 -7.39 -7.99
CA LEU A 53 -14.09 -7.09 -6.72
C LEU A 53 -12.65 -7.63 -6.72
N HIS A 54 -12.45 -8.88 -7.12
CA HIS A 54 -11.13 -9.51 -7.18
C HIS A 54 -10.18 -8.74 -8.12
N GLU A 55 -10.67 -8.25 -9.26
CA GLU A 55 -9.88 -7.42 -10.17
C GLU A 55 -9.47 -6.09 -9.53
N LEU A 56 -10.39 -5.38 -8.87
CA LEU A 56 -10.09 -4.15 -8.13
C LEU A 56 -9.06 -4.38 -7.01
N LEU A 57 -9.20 -5.49 -6.27
CA LEU A 57 -8.25 -5.86 -5.21
C LEU A 57 -6.88 -6.23 -5.77
N THR A 58 -6.82 -6.96 -6.89
CA THR A 58 -5.57 -7.28 -7.58
C THR A 58 -4.89 -6.02 -8.11
N GLN A 59 -5.66 -5.05 -8.59
CA GLN A 59 -5.12 -3.76 -8.99
C GLN A 59 -4.53 -3.01 -7.79
N ALA A 60 -5.24 -2.96 -6.65
CA ALA A 60 -4.75 -2.35 -5.43
C ALA A 60 -3.47 -3.03 -4.92
N ASP A 61 -3.38 -4.36 -4.97
CA ASP A 61 -2.20 -5.15 -4.60
C ASP A 61 -0.95 -4.73 -5.43
N ARG A 62 -1.12 -4.59 -6.74
CA ARG A 62 -0.05 -4.06 -7.62
C ARG A 62 0.35 -2.63 -7.25
N GLN A 63 -0.60 -1.78 -6.86
CA GLN A 63 -0.29 -0.41 -6.45
C GLN A 63 0.47 -0.37 -5.11
N VAL A 64 0.18 -1.27 -4.17
CA VAL A 64 0.98 -1.42 -2.94
C VAL A 64 2.43 -1.80 -3.28
N LEU A 65 2.63 -2.72 -4.23
CA LEU A 65 3.96 -3.07 -4.68
C LEU A 65 4.71 -1.87 -5.27
N ILE A 66 4.04 -1.04 -6.08
CA ILE A 66 4.61 0.20 -6.62
C ILE A 66 5.04 1.13 -5.48
N VAL A 67 4.15 1.41 -4.52
CA VAL A 67 4.49 2.25 -3.36
C VAL A 67 5.71 1.70 -2.61
N ARG A 68 5.76 0.38 -2.38
CA ARG A 68 6.89 -0.26 -1.68
C ARG A 68 8.19 -0.17 -2.47
N LEU A 69 8.13 -0.31 -3.80
CA LEU A 69 9.29 -0.14 -4.68
C LEU A 69 9.76 1.30 -4.69
N SER A 70 8.86 2.27 -4.82
CA SER A 70 9.17 3.70 -4.77
C SER A 70 9.87 4.08 -3.45
N VAL A 71 9.40 3.56 -2.31
CA VAL A 71 10.08 3.75 -1.01
C VAL A 71 11.47 3.11 -1.02
N SER A 72 11.60 1.90 -1.56
CA SER A 72 12.88 1.18 -1.62
C SER A 72 13.91 1.82 -2.56
N MET A 73 13.42 2.52 -3.59
CA MET A 73 14.21 3.21 -4.61
C MET A 73 14.51 4.67 -4.26
N ASP A 74 14.09 5.15 -3.08
CA ASP A 74 14.26 6.55 -2.65
C ASP A 74 13.66 7.53 -3.68
N ALA A 75 12.47 7.17 -4.18
CA ALA A 75 11.70 7.99 -5.11
C ALA A 75 11.38 9.36 -4.50
N SER A 76 11.18 10.36 -5.36
CA SER A 76 10.80 11.70 -4.90
C SER A 76 9.52 11.68 -4.06
N SER A 77 9.40 12.59 -3.10
CA SER A 77 8.20 12.72 -2.25
C SER A 77 6.92 12.86 -3.08
N THR A 78 6.97 13.63 -4.18
CA THR A 78 5.85 13.78 -5.11
C THR A 78 5.44 12.45 -5.75
N GLU A 79 6.40 11.66 -6.22
CA GLU A 79 6.13 10.34 -6.83
C GLU A 79 5.54 9.34 -5.81
N LEU A 80 6.01 9.39 -4.56
CA LEU A 80 5.47 8.59 -3.47
C LEU A 80 4.02 8.98 -3.14
N ILE A 81 3.73 10.28 -3.07
CA ILE A 81 2.38 10.80 -2.82
C ILE A 81 1.43 10.41 -3.96
N ASP A 82 1.86 10.53 -5.21
CA ASP A 82 1.05 10.18 -6.37
C ASP A 82 0.76 8.68 -6.41
N SER A 83 1.77 7.84 -6.15
CA SER A 83 1.59 6.38 -6.05
C SER A 83 0.62 6.01 -4.92
N ALA A 84 0.77 6.62 -3.74
CA ALA A 84 -0.13 6.40 -2.60
C ALA A 84 -1.57 6.89 -2.89
N ARG A 85 -1.72 7.95 -3.68
CA ARG A 85 -3.03 8.46 -4.12
C ARG A 85 -3.72 7.47 -5.06
N VAL A 86 -3.00 6.92 -6.04
CA VAL A 86 -3.54 5.90 -6.95
C VAL A 86 -3.96 4.64 -6.19
N LEU A 87 -3.17 4.22 -5.20
CA LEU A 87 -3.51 3.13 -4.30
C LEU A 87 -4.81 3.41 -3.53
N PHE A 88 -4.93 4.59 -2.92
CA PHE A 88 -6.13 4.99 -2.19
C PHE A 88 -7.37 5.01 -3.09
N GLU A 89 -7.28 5.57 -4.29
CA GLU A 89 -8.40 5.60 -5.24
C GLU A 89 -8.82 4.19 -5.70
N SER A 90 -7.87 3.27 -5.87
CA SER A 90 -8.16 1.87 -6.21
C SER A 90 -8.98 1.18 -5.10
N LEU A 91 -8.59 1.40 -3.83
CA LEU A 91 -9.32 0.87 -2.67
C LEU A 91 -10.65 1.58 -2.43
N ARG A 92 -10.75 2.87 -2.76
CA ARG A 92 -12.01 3.61 -2.74
C ARG A 92 -13.00 3.04 -3.76
N ALA A 93 -12.53 2.69 -4.97
CA ALA A 93 -13.35 2.04 -5.98
C ALA A 93 -13.86 0.66 -5.51
N ALA A 94 -13.00 -0.15 -4.88
CA ALA A 94 -13.40 -1.43 -4.28
C ALA A 94 -14.47 -1.27 -3.20
N ASP A 95 -14.32 -0.30 -2.29
CA ASP A 95 -15.32 -0.01 -1.25
C ASP A 95 -16.65 0.47 -1.83
N LEU A 96 -16.61 1.33 -2.86
CA LEU A 96 -17.82 1.78 -3.57
C LEU A 96 -18.51 0.61 -4.29
N HIS A 97 -17.77 -0.32 -4.88
CA HIS A 97 -18.33 -1.53 -5.48
C HIS A 97 -19.08 -2.38 -4.45
N LEU A 98 -18.55 -2.49 -3.24
CA LEU A 98 -19.20 -3.21 -2.13
C LEU A 98 -20.38 -2.47 -1.50
N SER A 99 -20.41 -1.13 -1.56
CA SER A 99 -21.49 -0.32 -0.98
C SER A 99 -22.87 -0.68 -1.52
N LYS A 100 -22.95 -1.24 -2.74
CA LYS A 100 -24.18 -1.66 -3.42
C LYS A 100 -24.40 -3.18 -3.43
N GLY A 101 -23.50 -3.97 -2.83
CA GLY A 101 -23.35 -5.41 -3.11
C GLY A 101 -23.79 -6.38 -1.99
N ARG A 102 -23.91 -7.67 -2.39
CA ARG A 102 -24.27 -8.86 -1.59
C ARG A 102 -23.09 -9.51 -0.83
N CYS A 103 -22.07 -8.72 -0.56
CA CYS A 103 -20.86 -9.17 0.11
C CYS A 103 -21.12 -9.36 1.61
N ASP A 104 -20.50 -10.39 2.20
CA ASP A 104 -20.55 -10.62 3.63
C ASP A 104 -19.89 -9.47 4.41
N GLU A 105 -20.29 -9.29 5.67
CA GLU A 105 -19.83 -8.15 6.47
C GLU A 105 -18.32 -8.19 6.74
N SER A 106 -17.71 -9.39 6.79
CA SER A 106 -16.29 -9.52 7.07
C SER A 106 -15.43 -9.01 5.92
N THR A 107 -15.78 -9.36 4.68
CA THR A 107 -15.12 -8.84 3.48
C THR A 107 -15.32 -7.33 3.35
N ARG A 108 -16.53 -6.82 3.66
CA ARG A 108 -16.81 -5.37 3.67
C ARG A 108 -15.95 -4.63 4.71
N ALA A 109 -15.85 -5.16 5.91
CA ALA A 109 -15.01 -4.59 6.97
C ALA A 109 -13.53 -4.61 6.58
N ALA A 110 -13.05 -5.70 5.99
CA ALA A 110 -11.67 -5.83 5.53
C ALA A 110 -11.33 -4.82 4.42
N VAL A 111 -12.20 -4.62 3.43
CA VAL A 111 -11.98 -3.60 2.37
C VAL A 111 -12.02 -2.18 2.95
N LYS A 112 -12.92 -1.89 3.90
CA LYS A 112 -12.93 -0.60 4.60
C LYS A 112 -11.64 -0.36 5.39
N LEU A 113 -11.13 -1.38 6.07
CA LEU A 113 -9.86 -1.31 6.80
C LEU A 113 -8.69 -1.06 5.85
N ALA A 114 -8.63 -1.78 4.72
CA ALA A 114 -7.61 -1.58 3.69
C ALA A 114 -7.63 -0.14 3.15
N LYS A 115 -8.83 0.39 2.83
CA LYS A 115 -9.00 1.79 2.42
C LYS A 115 -8.50 2.77 3.49
N GLY A 116 -8.81 2.51 4.77
CA GLY A 116 -8.36 3.32 5.90
C GLY A 116 -6.84 3.34 6.05
N LEU A 117 -6.18 2.19 5.88
CA LEU A 117 -4.72 2.09 5.89
C LEU A 117 -4.10 2.89 4.73
N ALA A 118 -4.62 2.76 3.51
CA ALA A 118 -4.15 3.53 2.35
C ALA A 118 -4.32 5.05 2.55
N GLN A 119 -5.44 5.48 3.15
CA GLN A 119 -5.64 6.89 3.47
C GLN A 119 -4.62 7.39 4.51
N ASN A 120 -4.30 6.57 5.51
CA ASN A 120 -3.32 6.92 6.53
C ASN A 120 -1.90 7.03 5.94
N ILE A 121 -1.54 6.13 5.02
CA ILE A 121 -0.26 6.21 4.27
C ILE A 121 -0.20 7.54 3.51
N LEU A 122 -1.23 7.85 2.72
CA LEU A 122 -1.28 9.09 1.93
C LEU A 122 -1.15 10.34 2.80
N LYS A 123 -1.89 10.41 3.91
CA LYS A 123 -1.83 11.55 4.85
C LYS A 123 -0.44 11.71 5.46
N ARG A 124 0.21 10.61 5.86
CA ARG A 124 1.56 10.65 6.45
C ARG A 124 2.58 11.17 5.45
N LEU A 125 2.53 10.68 4.20
CA LEU A 125 3.43 11.14 3.14
C LEU A 125 3.25 12.64 2.86
N GLN A 126 2.01 13.13 2.85
CA GLN A 126 1.72 14.56 2.67
C GLN A 126 2.20 15.42 3.85
N SER A 127 2.12 14.91 5.09
CA SER A 127 2.57 15.64 6.27
C SER A 127 4.09 15.79 6.37
N THR A 128 4.87 14.97 5.66
CA THR A 128 6.33 15.03 5.65
C THR A 128 6.87 16.19 4.78
N GLU A 129 6.04 16.77 3.89
CA GLU A 129 6.42 17.91 3.04
C GLU A 129 6.14 19.29 3.68
N SER A 130 5.50 19.34 4.85
CA SER A 130 5.18 20.58 5.60
C SER A 130 6.20 20.88 6.69
#